data_AF-A0A7Y5EZJ7-F1
#
_entry.id   AF-A0A7Y5EZJ7-F1
#
_cell.length_a   1.000
_cell.length_b   1.000
_cell.length_c   1.000
_cell.angle_alpha   90.00
_cell.angle_beta   90.00
_cell.angle_gamma   90.00
#
_symmetry.space_group_name_H-M   'P 1'
#
loop_
_entity.id
_entity.type
_entity.pdbx_description
1 polymer ?
#
loop_
_entity_poly.entity_id
_entity_poly.type
_entity_poly.pdbx_seq_one_letter_code
_entity_poly.pdbx_strand_id
1 'polypeptide(L)'
;MMRNHLKLFLPMLVLALAALACGGSAPVTLESLPKFDGAVALEDGQSTVAEAVVEALQQTAGQEGVTAETLVYGVPAETTWDAIQTYYANNLGSDWTEDNELKQESEGFNTVGWTRGGLASEQAVIVAYVDDPLAGQSFLIVVLFSE
;
A
#
# COMPACT_ATOMS: atom_id res chain seq x y z
N MET A 1 16.54 65.85 -14.82
CA MET A 1 16.94 64.66 -15.61
C MET A 1 16.83 63.43 -14.72
N MET A 2 15.67 62.77 -14.73
CA MET A 2 15.39 61.56 -13.94
C MET A 2 15.65 60.33 -14.82
N ARG A 3 16.68 59.53 -14.49
CA ARG A 3 16.97 58.26 -15.18
C ARG A 3 16.18 57.13 -14.50
N ASN A 4 15.12 56.72 -15.17
CA ASN A 4 14.30 55.55 -14.87
C ASN A 4 15.15 54.27 -15.03
N HIS A 5 15.55 53.64 -13.91
CA HIS A 5 16.18 52.31 -13.91
C HIS A 5 15.33 51.23 -13.22
N LEU A 6 14.04 51.49 -12.94
CA LEU A 6 13.18 50.65 -12.09
C LEU A 6 12.32 49.61 -12.83
N LYS A 7 12.76 49.03 -13.96
CA LYS A 7 11.88 48.15 -14.77
C LYS A 7 12.45 46.79 -15.15
N LEU A 8 13.38 46.22 -14.38
CA LEU A 8 14.01 44.93 -14.75
C LEU A 8 14.19 43.93 -13.60
N PHE A 9 13.38 44.01 -12.53
CA PHE A 9 13.43 43.06 -11.41
C PHE A 9 12.14 42.24 -11.19
N LEU A 10 11.10 42.45 -12.00
CA LEU A 10 9.79 41.83 -11.79
C LEU A 10 9.58 40.43 -12.42
N PRO A 11 10.25 39.99 -13.51
CA PRO A 11 9.96 38.66 -14.08
C PRO A 11 10.66 37.51 -13.33
N MET A 12 11.64 37.80 -12.47
CA MET A 12 12.41 36.77 -11.76
C MET A 12 11.68 36.23 -10.51
N LEU A 13 10.75 37.00 -9.95
CA LEU A 13 9.98 36.60 -8.77
C LEU A 13 8.86 35.60 -9.10
N VAL A 14 8.32 35.63 -10.31
CA VAL A 14 7.22 34.72 -10.74
C VAL A 14 7.73 33.30 -11.02
N LEU A 15 9.01 33.13 -11.38
CA LEU A 15 9.59 31.80 -11.63
C LEU A 15 9.96 31.04 -10.33
N ALA A 16 10.14 31.76 -9.21
CA ALA A 16 10.48 31.15 -7.93
C ALA A 16 9.28 30.53 -7.20
N LEU A 17 8.05 30.97 -7.48
CA LEU A 17 6.82 30.41 -6.89
C LEU A 17 6.34 29.11 -7.56
N ALA A 18 6.88 28.75 -8.74
CA ALA A 18 6.54 27.50 -9.42
C ALA A 18 7.29 26.27 -8.89
N ALA A 19 8.33 26.47 -8.06
CA ALA A 19 9.14 25.37 -7.52
C ALA A 19 8.61 24.77 -6.20
N LEU A 20 7.60 25.39 -5.57
CA LEU A 20 7.05 24.93 -4.28
C LEU A 20 5.81 24.03 -4.43
N ALA A 21 5.39 23.73 -5.66
CA ALA A 21 4.26 22.84 -5.93
C ALA A 21 4.69 21.39 -6.22
N CYS A 22 5.92 20.99 -5.86
CA CYS A 22 6.25 19.58 -5.67
C CYS A 22 5.68 19.11 -4.32
N GLY A 23 4.35 19.09 -4.22
CA GLY A 23 3.62 18.42 -3.15
C GLY A 23 3.68 16.91 -3.33
N GLY A 24 4.88 16.34 -3.24
CA GLY A 24 5.03 14.89 -3.12
C GLY A 24 4.49 14.50 -1.75
N SER A 25 3.32 13.86 -1.73
CA SER A 25 2.74 13.28 -0.52
C SER A 25 3.80 12.38 0.13
N ALA A 26 4.05 12.55 1.42
CA ALA A 26 5.00 11.70 2.14
C ALA A 26 4.64 10.22 1.94
N PRO A 27 5.64 9.31 1.88
CA PRO A 27 5.40 7.88 1.78
C PRO A 27 4.46 7.42 2.89
N VAL A 28 3.48 6.60 2.50
CA VAL A 28 2.59 5.91 3.45
C VAL A 28 3.41 4.82 4.14
N THR A 29 3.20 4.63 5.43
CA THR A 29 3.79 3.50 6.17
C THR A 29 2.73 2.42 6.36
N LEU A 30 3.16 1.18 6.54
CA LEU A 30 2.24 0.06 6.72
C LEU A 30 1.29 0.26 7.91
N GLU A 31 1.76 0.85 9.01
CA GLU A 31 0.95 1.16 10.21
C GLU A 31 -0.20 2.14 9.96
N SER A 32 -0.09 2.95 8.90
CA SER A 32 -1.12 3.95 8.55
C SER A 32 -2.20 3.39 7.62
N LEU A 33 -2.04 2.16 7.12
CA LEU A 33 -3.06 1.51 6.31
C LEU A 33 -4.27 1.09 7.16
N PRO A 34 -5.48 1.09 6.58
CA PRO A 34 -6.66 0.64 7.29
C PRO A 34 -6.55 -0.85 7.65
N LYS A 35 -6.97 -1.18 8.87
CA LYS A 35 -7.02 -2.57 9.36
C LYS A 35 -8.46 -3.08 9.28
N PHE A 36 -8.68 -4.17 8.55
CA PHE A 36 -10.00 -4.80 8.42
C PHE A 36 -10.71 -4.99 9.77
N ASP A 37 -12.02 -4.72 9.79
CA ASP A 37 -12.81 -4.75 11.02
C ASP A 37 -12.85 -6.17 11.61
N GLY A 38 -12.57 -6.26 12.92
CA GLY A 38 -12.48 -7.54 13.62
C GLY A 38 -11.16 -8.31 13.39
N ALA A 39 -10.27 -7.82 12.52
CA ALA A 39 -8.95 -8.43 12.33
C ALA A 39 -8.04 -8.21 13.54
N VAL A 40 -7.35 -9.28 13.95
CA VAL A 40 -6.43 -9.33 15.08
C VAL A 40 -5.05 -9.66 14.56
N ALA A 41 -4.04 -8.86 14.93
CA ALA A 41 -2.67 -9.11 14.49
C ALA A 41 -2.20 -10.48 15.00
N LEU A 42 -1.57 -11.25 14.10
CA LEU A 42 -0.91 -12.49 14.47
C LEU A 42 0.53 -12.19 14.85
N GLU A 43 0.98 -12.79 15.94
CA GLU A 43 2.38 -12.82 16.34
C GLU A 43 3.13 -13.93 15.61
N ASP A 44 4.46 -13.81 15.54
CA ASP A 44 5.34 -14.84 15.03
C ASP A 44 5.09 -16.18 15.75
N GLY A 45 5.01 -17.28 15.00
CA GLY A 45 4.74 -18.62 15.48
C GLY A 45 3.25 -19.01 15.48
N GLN A 46 2.31 -18.08 15.22
CA GLN A 46 0.87 -18.36 15.27
C GLN A 46 0.30 -18.97 13.99
N SER A 47 1.00 -18.87 12.85
CA SER A 47 0.64 -19.55 11.61
C SER A 47 1.86 -19.82 10.74
N THR A 48 2.23 -21.10 10.64
CA THR A 48 3.36 -21.54 9.79
C THR A 48 3.09 -21.30 8.31
N VAL A 49 1.81 -21.29 7.89
CA VAL A 49 1.43 -20.99 6.51
C VAL A 49 1.61 -19.51 6.23
N ALA A 50 1.15 -18.63 7.13
CA ALA A 50 1.33 -17.19 6.95
C ALA A 50 2.83 -16.83 6.94
N GLU A 51 3.63 -17.40 7.83
CA GLU A 51 5.09 -17.22 7.86
C GLU A 51 5.75 -17.60 6.54
N ALA A 52 5.40 -18.77 5.99
CA ALA A 52 5.97 -19.23 4.71
C ALA A 52 5.61 -18.28 3.56
N VAL A 53 4.39 -17.71 3.55
CA VAL A 53 3.98 -16.73 2.55
C VAL A 53 4.74 -15.41 2.74
N VAL A 54 4.88 -14.92 3.98
CA VAL A 54 5.63 -13.70 4.29
C VAL A 54 7.10 -13.85 3.90
N GLU A 55 7.73 -14.98 4.22
CA GLU A 55 9.13 -15.26 3.86
C GLU A 55 9.32 -15.25 2.34
N ALA A 56 8.44 -15.92 1.59
CA ALA A 56 8.48 -15.93 0.13
C ALA A 56 8.35 -14.51 -0.45
N LEU A 57 7.43 -13.70 0.08
CA LEU A 57 7.24 -12.31 -0.35
C LEU A 57 8.47 -11.44 -0.05
N GLN A 58 9.04 -11.54 1.14
CA GLN A 58 10.25 -10.81 1.52
C GLN A 58 11.45 -11.22 0.65
N GLN A 59 11.58 -12.51 0.34
CA GLN A 59 12.61 -13.01 -0.55
C GLN A 59 12.47 -12.43 -1.96
N THR A 60 11.26 -12.44 -2.52
CA THR A 60 10.98 -11.84 -3.84
C THR A 60 11.26 -10.33 -3.84
N ALA A 61 10.78 -9.60 -2.82
CA ALA A 61 11.02 -8.17 -2.70
C ALA A 61 12.53 -7.84 -2.68
N GLY A 62 13.31 -8.59 -1.89
CA GLY A 62 14.76 -8.43 -1.81
C GLY A 62 15.50 -8.74 -3.12
N GLN A 63 14.97 -9.64 -3.96
CA GLN A 63 15.54 -9.93 -5.29
C GLN A 63 15.27 -8.82 -6.30
N GLU A 64 14.08 -8.21 -6.23
CA GLU A 64 13.68 -7.08 -7.08
C GLU A 64 14.23 -5.73 -6.57
N GLY A 65 14.85 -5.71 -5.38
CA GLY A 65 15.44 -4.51 -4.80
C GLY A 65 14.41 -3.53 -4.23
N VAL A 66 13.19 -3.98 -3.97
CA VAL A 66 12.09 -3.19 -3.38
C VAL A 66 11.97 -3.47 -1.88
N THR A 67 11.49 -2.49 -1.13
CA THR A 67 11.19 -2.69 0.30
C THR A 67 9.78 -3.23 0.45
N ALA A 68 9.63 -4.33 1.20
CA ALA A 68 8.32 -4.89 1.57
C ALA A 68 8.13 -4.86 3.08
N GLU A 69 7.08 -4.18 3.53
CA GLU A 69 6.59 -4.25 4.91
C GLU A 69 5.35 -5.15 4.93
N THR A 70 5.23 -6.05 5.91
CA THR A 70 4.10 -7.01 5.97
C THR A 70 3.46 -7.06 7.36
N LEU A 71 2.13 -7.12 7.39
CA LEU A 71 1.32 -7.42 8.57
C LEU A 71 0.42 -8.61 8.29
N VAL A 72 0.31 -9.50 9.27
CA VAL A 72 -0.56 -10.67 9.21
C VAL A 72 -1.64 -10.53 10.27
N TYR A 73 -2.88 -10.80 9.89
CA TYR A 73 -4.02 -10.77 10.77
C TYR A 73 -4.83 -12.06 10.70
N GLY A 74 -5.29 -12.55 11.84
CA GLY A 74 -6.40 -13.49 11.91
C GLY A 74 -7.70 -12.72 11.68
N VAL A 75 -8.64 -13.33 10.96
CA VAL A 75 -9.96 -12.74 10.69
C VAL A 75 -11.08 -13.62 11.23
N PRO A 76 -12.27 -13.05 11.54
CA PRO A 76 -13.43 -13.84 11.93
C PRO A 76 -13.78 -14.94 10.91
N ALA A 77 -14.30 -16.08 11.37
CA ALA A 77 -14.57 -17.24 10.52
C ALA A 77 -15.66 -17.00 9.45
N GLU A 78 -16.53 -16.01 9.69
CA GLU A 78 -17.57 -15.57 8.77
C GLU A 78 -17.09 -14.54 7.73
N THR A 79 -15.81 -14.14 7.79
CA THR A 79 -15.24 -13.15 6.87
C THR A 79 -15.25 -13.69 5.45
N THR A 80 -15.75 -12.90 4.52
CA THR A 80 -15.74 -13.22 3.08
C THR A 80 -14.71 -12.38 2.35
N TRP A 81 -14.22 -12.90 1.22
CA TRP A 81 -13.32 -12.16 0.35
C TRP A 81 -13.94 -10.84 -0.14
N ASP A 82 -15.21 -10.87 -0.53
CA ASP A 82 -15.96 -9.69 -0.99
C ASP A 82 -16.03 -8.59 0.09
N ALA A 83 -16.18 -8.97 1.37
CA ALA A 83 -16.18 -8.01 2.47
C ALA A 83 -14.80 -7.33 2.63
N ILE A 84 -13.72 -8.09 2.48
CA ILE A 84 -12.34 -7.57 2.55
C ILE A 84 -12.09 -6.60 1.39
N GLN A 85 -12.40 -6.99 0.15
CA GLN A 85 -12.24 -6.13 -1.03
C GLN A 85 -13.01 -4.82 -0.87
N THR A 86 -14.29 -4.91 -0.48
CA THR A 86 -15.16 -3.75 -0.25
C THR A 86 -14.61 -2.86 0.85
N TYR A 87 -14.10 -3.42 1.94
CA TYR A 87 -13.50 -2.65 3.02
C TYR A 87 -12.30 -1.82 2.53
N TYR A 88 -11.33 -2.45 1.87
CA TYR A 88 -10.12 -1.75 1.45
C TYR A 88 -10.38 -0.74 0.33
N ALA A 89 -11.24 -1.07 -0.64
CA ALA A 89 -11.66 -0.15 -1.69
C ALA A 89 -12.29 1.15 -1.14
N ASN A 90 -13.00 1.05 0.00
CA ASN A 90 -13.63 2.21 0.63
C ASN A 90 -12.72 2.97 1.62
N ASN A 91 -11.68 2.34 2.16
CA ASN A 91 -10.90 2.90 3.27
C ASN A 91 -9.45 3.29 2.93
N LEU A 92 -8.88 2.84 1.81
CA LEU A 92 -7.51 3.23 1.42
C LEU A 92 -7.37 4.72 1.08
N GLY A 93 -8.48 5.36 0.68
CA GLY A 93 -8.51 6.76 0.26
C GLY A 93 -8.39 6.93 -1.25
N SER A 94 -8.67 8.14 -1.75
CA SER A 94 -8.78 8.43 -3.18
C SER A 94 -7.47 8.42 -3.97
N ASP A 95 -6.33 8.40 -3.27
CA ASP A 95 -5.00 8.43 -3.89
C ASP A 95 -4.55 7.04 -4.36
N TRP A 96 -5.29 6.00 -4.01
CA TRP A 96 -5.03 4.62 -4.39
C TRP A 96 -5.91 4.21 -5.56
N THR A 97 -5.31 3.56 -6.55
CA THR A 97 -6.00 3.02 -7.72
C THR A 97 -5.87 1.51 -7.70
N GLU A 98 -6.99 0.80 -7.84
CA GLU A 98 -6.96 -0.67 -7.93
C GLU A 98 -6.20 -1.10 -9.17
N ASP A 99 -5.30 -2.07 -9.00
CA ASP A 99 -4.52 -2.67 -10.07
C ASP A 99 -5.00 -4.10 -10.33
N ASN A 100 -5.59 -4.30 -11.51
CA ASN A 100 -6.09 -5.61 -11.92
C ASN A 100 -4.97 -6.64 -12.16
N GLU A 101 -3.73 -6.20 -12.37
CA GLU A 101 -2.58 -7.11 -12.50
C GLU A 101 -2.18 -7.72 -11.15
N LEU A 102 -2.51 -7.04 -10.05
CA LEU A 102 -2.29 -7.51 -8.67
C LEU A 102 -3.48 -8.31 -8.11
N LYS A 103 -4.54 -8.47 -8.91
CA LYS A 103 -5.74 -9.22 -8.53
C LYS A 103 -5.63 -10.69 -8.93
N GLN A 104 -5.81 -11.57 -7.96
CA GLN A 104 -5.86 -13.01 -8.16
C GLN A 104 -7.01 -13.59 -7.35
N GLU A 105 -7.85 -14.41 -7.96
CA GLU A 105 -8.93 -15.09 -7.26
C GLU A 105 -8.85 -16.59 -7.53
N SER A 106 -8.75 -17.37 -6.46
CA SER A 106 -8.63 -18.83 -6.52
C SER A 106 -9.21 -19.48 -5.28
N GLU A 107 -9.40 -20.80 -5.33
CA GLU A 107 -9.87 -21.56 -4.18
C GLU A 107 -8.81 -21.51 -3.06
N GLY A 108 -9.17 -20.95 -1.90
CA GLY A 108 -8.32 -20.87 -0.72
C GLY A 108 -7.30 -19.72 -0.70
N PHE A 109 -7.10 -19.00 -1.82
CA PHE A 109 -6.19 -17.86 -1.89
C PHE A 109 -6.71 -16.78 -2.83
N ASN A 110 -6.83 -15.55 -2.32
CA ASN A 110 -7.29 -14.41 -3.10
C ASN A 110 -6.43 -13.18 -2.80
N THR A 111 -6.17 -12.35 -3.80
CA THR A 111 -5.45 -11.08 -3.67
C THR A 111 -6.15 -9.97 -4.42
N VAL A 112 -6.01 -8.76 -3.90
CA VAL A 112 -6.30 -7.52 -4.61
C VAL A 112 -5.20 -6.53 -4.24
N GLY A 113 -4.79 -5.72 -5.22
CA GLY A 113 -3.76 -4.72 -5.01
C GLY A 113 -4.18 -3.34 -5.48
N TRP A 114 -3.57 -2.33 -4.88
CA TRP A 114 -3.72 -0.94 -5.28
C TRP A 114 -2.36 -0.29 -5.37
N THR A 115 -2.21 0.64 -6.30
CA THR A 115 -1.01 1.44 -6.47
C THR A 115 -1.30 2.91 -6.20
N ARG A 116 -0.28 3.64 -5.75
CA ARG A 116 -0.29 5.10 -5.59
C ARG A 116 1.07 5.68 -5.92
N GLY A 117 1.10 6.98 -6.14
CA GLY A 117 2.33 7.72 -6.40
C GLY A 117 2.54 7.99 -7.89
N GLY A 118 3.80 8.12 -8.29
CA GLY A 118 4.17 8.43 -9.67
C GLY A 118 5.68 8.42 -9.85
N LEU A 119 6.19 9.12 -10.87
CA LEU A 119 7.59 9.05 -11.34
C LEU A 119 8.70 9.25 -10.28
N ALA A 120 8.39 9.79 -9.10
CA ALA A 120 9.36 10.07 -8.05
C ALA A 120 9.31 9.08 -6.87
N SER A 121 8.19 8.38 -6.68
CA SER A 121 7.99 7.35 -5.65
C SER A 121 6.66 6.65 -5.95
N GLU A 122 6.73 5.32 -6.05
CA GLU A 122 5.59 4.45 -6.27
C GLU A 122 5.44 3.52 -5.07
N GLN A 123 4.20 3.30 -4.65
CA GLN A 123 3.88 2.34 -3.60
C GLN A 123 2.75 1.45 -4.06
N ALA A 124 2.85 0.17 -3.73
CA ALA A 124 1.79 -0.79 -3.95
C ALA A 124 1.38 -1.41 -2.62
N VAL A 125 0.07 -1.51 -2.38
CA VAL A 125 -0.46 -2.33 -1.29
C VAL A 125 -1.13 -3.55 -1.90
N ILE A 126 -0.77 -4.74 -1.39
CA ILE A 126 -1.44 -5.98 -1.74
C ILE A 126 -2.10 -6.52 -0.47
N VAL A 127 -3.38 -6.85 -0.59
CA VAL A 127 -4.16 -7.52 0.44
C VAL A 127 -4.43 -8.93 -0.04
N ALA A 128 -3.94 -9.92 0.71
CA ALA A 128 -4.14 -11.34 0.42
C ALA A 128 -4.99 -11.99 1.51
N TYR A 129 -6.04 -12.71 1.10
CA TYR A 129 -6.87 -13.54 1.98
C TYR A 129 -6.56 -15.01 1.71
N VAL A 130 -6.25 -15.73 2.79
CA VAL A 130 -5.99 -17.17 2.74
C VAL A 130 -6.98 -17.88 3.64
N ASP A 131 -7.69 -18.83 3.06
CA ASP A 131 -8.52 -19.74 3.82
C ASP A 131 -7.69 -21.00 4.14
N ASP A 132 -7.34 -21.19 5.41
CA ASP A 132 -6.59 -22.36 5.87
C ASP A 132 -7.52 -23.34 6.62
N PRO A 133 -8.18 -24.26 5.89
CA PRO A 133 -9.06 -25.25 6.50
C PRO A 133 -8.31 -26.27 7.36
N LEU A 134 -6.98 -26.40 7.22
CA LEU A 134 -6.17 -27.33 8.02
C LEU A 134 -5.92 -26.78 9.42
N ALA A 135 -5.66 -25.47 9.52
CA ALA A 135 -5.56 -24.76 10.79
C ALA A 135 -6.94 -24.38 11.36
N GLY A 136 -8.00 -24.44 10.55
CA GLY A 136 -9.36 -24.05 10.95
C GLY A 136 -9.49 -22.54 11.19
N GLN A 137 -8.63 -21.75 10.54
CA GLN A 137 -8.60 -20.30 10.64
C GLN A 137 -8.29 -19.70 9.28
N SER A 138 -8.89 -18.56 8.97
CA SER A 138 -8.54 -17.77 7.79
C SER A 138 -7.71 -16.57 8.24
N PHE A 139 -6.82 -16.09 7.37
CA PHE A 139 -5.96 -14.96 7.69
C PHE A 139 -5.82 -14.00 6.52
N LEU A 140 -5.46 -12.78 6.86
CA LEU A 140 -5.22 -11.66 5.96
C LEU A 140 -3.73 -11.32 6.03
N ILE A 141 -3.09 -11.16 4.87
CA ILE A 141 -1.75 -10.59 4.76
C ILE A 141 -1.90 -9.25 4.06
N VAL A 142 -1.39 -8.18 4.68
CA VAL A 142 -1.31 -6.86 4.09
C VAL A 142 0.16 -6.53 3.87
N VAL A 143 0.53 -6.31 2.61
CA VAL A 143 1.90 -6.04 2.19
C VAL A 143 1.95 -4.65 1.57
N LEU A 144 2.91 -3.84 2.01
CA LEU A 144 3.23 -2.55 1.42
C LEU A 144 4.59 -2.63 0.75
N PHE A 145 4.63 -2.43 -0.57
CA PHE A 145 5.84 -2.27 -1.35
C PHE A 145 6.14 -0.80 -1.56
N SER A 146 7.42 -0.43 -1.50
CA SER A 146 7.91 0.92 -1.80
C SER A 146 9.29 0.90 -2.45
N GLU A 147 9.49 1.88 -3.34
CA GLU A 147 10.77 2.23 -4.00
C GLU A 147 11.41 3.49 -3.40
#